data_AF-A0A117LPR2-F1
#
_entry.id   AF-A0A117LPR2-F1
#
_cell.length_a   1.000
_cell.length_b   1.000
_cell.length_c   1.000
_cell.angle_alpha   90.00
_cell.angle_beta   90.00
_cell.angle_gamma   90.00
#
_symmetry.space_group_name_H-M   'P 1'
#
loop_
_entity.id
_entity.type
_entity.pdbx_description
1 polymer ?
#
loop_
_entity_poly.entity_id
_entity_poly.type
_entity_poly.pdbx_seq_one_letter_code
_entity_poly.pdbx_strand_id
1 'polypeptide(L)'
;MDKKRKKRIVQKKGKYYSETERHAIIQEMIKNNWTKQYAWELYTGEAEERGQLMRWMRKLGYVKEITHKKFNFVSKNKQMKNRDTGEPNETESFEILQLRKRIAELEKQLKDAEMKAIAFSTMVDIAEKEYNIPIKKKYNTKPSK
;
A
#
# COMPACT_ATOMS: atom_id res chain seq x y z
N MET A 1 -22.40 -11.63 -55.62
CA MET A 1 -22.00 -12.06 -54.26
C MET A 1 -20.57 -12.57 -54.32
N ASP A 2 -19.60 -11.71 -54.04
CA ASP A 2 -18.19 -12.06 -54.17
C ASP A 2 -17.73 -12.97 -53.03
N LYS A 3 -17.44 -14.22 -53.38
CA LYS A 3 -16.74 -15.18 -52.52
C LYS A 3 -15.31 -14.67 -52.28
N LYS A 4 -15.13 -13.77 -51.31
CA LYS A 4 -13.80 -13.38 -50.81
C LYS A 4 -13.10 -14.64 -50.32
N ARG A 5 -12.03 -15.03 -51.02
CA ARG A 5 -11.11 -16.10 -50.61
C ARG A 5 -10.72 -15.88 -49.15
N LYS A 6 -11.10 -16.80 -48.25
CA LYS A 6 -10.68 -16.77 -46.84
C LYS A 6 -9.17 -16.96 -46.80
N LYS A 7 -8.41 -15.88 -46.70
CA LYS A 7 -6.97 -15.95 -46.45
C LYS A 7 -6.76 -16.71 -45.15
N ARG A 8 -5.86 -17.70 -45.14
CA ARG A 8 -5.45 -18.37 -43.91
C ARG A 8 -4.62 -17.38 -43.10
N ILE A 9 -5.23 -16.78 -42.08
CA ILE A 9 -4.55 -15.89 -41.15
C ILE A 9 -3.85 -16.79 -40.13
N VAL A 10 -2.52 -16.74 -40.09
CA VAL A 10 -1.75 -17.47 -39.08
C VAL A 10 -1.82 -16.69 -37.78
N GLN A 11 -2.48 -17.28 -36.78
CA GLN A 11 -2.60 -16.64 -35.48
C GLN A 11 -1.26 -16.68 -34.74
N LYS A 12 -0.78 -15.49 -34.37
CA LYS A 12 0.43 -15.31 -33.56
C LYS A 12 0.11 -14.34 -32.43
N LYS A 13 0.79 -14.47 -31.28
CA LYS A 13 0.66 -13.48 -30.20
C LYS A 13 1.13 -12.11 -30.69
N GLY A 14 0.49 -11.05 -30.20
CA GLY A 14 0.79 -9.65 -30.55
C GLY A 14 2.28 -9.30 -30.56
N LYS A 15 3.06 -9.82 -29.60
CA LYS A 15 4.50 -9.56 -29.48
C LYS A 15 5.31 -9.99 -30.70
N TYR A 16 4.88 -11.01 -31.44
CA TYR A 16 5.67 -11.63 -32.51
C TYR A 16 5.40 -11.07 -33.92
N TYR A 17 4.51 -10.08 -34.06
CA TYR A 17 4.30 -9.42 -35.34
C TYR A 17 5.47 -8.49 -35.68
N SER A 18 6.01 -8.66 -36.88
CA SER A 18 6.96 -7.73 -37.49
C SER A 18 6.28 -6.41 -37.84
N GLU A 19 7.07 -5.36 -38.03
CA GLU A 19 6.53 -4.03 -38.29
C GLU A 19 5.69 -3.97 -39.57
N THR A 20 6.09 -4.67 -40.61
CA THR A 20 5.36 -4.78 -41.89
C THR A 20 4.03 -5.51 -41.73
N GLU A 21 4.00 -6.62 -40.98
CA GLU A 21 2.75 -7.34 -40.66
C GLU A 21 1.79 -6.44 -39.86
N ARG A 22 2.30 -5.64 -38.92
CA ARG A 22 1.46 -4.67 -38.16
C ARG A 22 0.82 -3.62 -39.07
N HIS A 23 1.58 -3.07 -40.02
CA HIS A 23 1.02 -2.13 -41.02
C HIS A 23 -0.07 -2.79 -41.85
N ALA A 24 0.15 -4.02 -42.33
CA ALA A 24 -0.83 -4.75 -43.13
C ALA A 24 -2.15 -4.99 -42.37
N ILE A 25 -2.06 -5.39 -41.10
CA ILE A 25 -3.24 -5.58 -40.24
C ILE A 25 -4.01 -4.27 -40.06
N ILE A 26 -3.31 -3.17 -39.77
CA ILE A 26 -3.95 -1.85 -39.56
C ILE A 26 -4.59 -1.35 -40.87
N GLN A 27 -3.93 -1.54 -42.01
CA GLN A 27 -4.50 -1.18 -43.32
C GLN A 27 -5.73 -2.01 -43.68
N GLU A 28 -5.70 -3.32 -43.46
CA GLU A 28 -6.87 -4.19 -43.70
C GLU A 28 -8.03 -3.82 -42.75
N MET A 29 -7.74 -3.48 -41.50
CA MET A 29 -8.73 -2.98 -40.54
C MET A 29 -9.38 -1.67 -41.03
N ILE A 30 -8.57 -0.68 -41.44
CA ILE A 30 -9.07 0.61 -41.96
C ILE A 30 -9.88 0.40 -43.25
N LYS A 31 -9.39 -0.45 -44.16
CA LYS A 31 -10.07 -0.74 -45.43
C LYS A 31 -11.44 -1.39 -45.24
N ASN A 32 -11.58 -2.25 -44.23
CA ASN A 32 -12.81 -2.99 -43.96
C ASN A 32 -13.68 -2.33 -42.86
N ASN A 33 -13.28 -1.19 -42.29
CA ASN A 33 -13.93 -0.54 -41.14
C ASN A 33 -14.19 -1.49 -39.96
N TRP A 34 -13.23 -2.35 -39.64
CA TRP A 34 -13.34 -3.26 -38.51
C TRP A 34 -13.08 -2.56 -37.18
N THR A 35 -13.72 -3.04 -36.12
CA THR A 35 -13.36 -2.63 -34.76
C THR A 35 -11.97 -3.17 -34.42
N LYS A 36 -11.23 -2.42 -33.61
CA LYS A 36 -9.90 -2.84 -33.14
C LYS A 36 -9.90 -4.20 -32.43
N GLN A 37 -10.98 -4.52 -31.70
CA GLN A 37 -11.17 -5.81 -31.03
C GLN A 37 -11.34 -6.94 -32.04
N TYR A 38 -12.21 -6.75 -33.05
CA TYR A 38 -12.43 -7.76 -34.09
C TYR A 38 -11.15 -8.02 -34.91
N ALA A 39 -10.44 -6.95 -35.30
CA ALA A 39 -9.15 -7.08 -35.97
C ALA A 39 -8.09 -7.75 -35.06
N TRP A 40 -8.12 -7.51 -33.75
CA TRP A 40 -7.20 -8.17 -32.83
C TRP A 40 -7.49 -9.67 -32.69
N GLU A 41 -8.74 -10.03 -32.48
CA GLU A 41 -9.18 -11.41 -32.31
C GLU A 41 -8.93 -12.23 -33.59
N LEU A 42 -9.18 -11.65 -34.76
CA LEU A 42 -8.99 -12.33 -36.05
C LEU A 42 -7.53 -12.73 -36.32
N TYR A 43 -6.57 -11.88 -35.97
CA TYR A 43 -5.15 -12.14 -36.24
C TYR A 43 -4.42 -12.74 -35.04
N THR A 44 -4.77 -12.40 -33.80
CA THR A 44 -4.05 -12.92 -32.63
C THR A 44 -4.73 -14.13 -31.98
N GLY A 45 -6.04 -14.30 -32.18
CA GLY A 45 -6.84 -15.30 -31.48
C GLY A 45 -7.15 -14.95 -30.02
N GLU A 46 -6.69 -13.80 -29.52
CA GLU A 46 -6.94 -13.34 -28.15
C GLU A 46 -8.15 -12.39 -28.15
N ALA A 47 -9.08 -12.57 -27.20
CA ALA A 47 -10.25 -11.70 -27.07
C ALA A 47 -9.91 -10.31 -26.52
N GLU A 48 -8.82 -10.18 -25.77
CA GLU A 48 -8.38 -8.92 -25.15
C GLU A 48 -7.17 -8.31 -25.86
N GLU A 49 -7.36 -7.15 -26.50
CA GLU A 49 -6.28 -6.40 -27.17
C GLU A 49 -5.31 -5.72 -26.19
N ARG A 50 -5.80 -5.34 -25.00
CA ARG A 50 -5.05 -4.54 -23.99
C ARG A 50 -4.35 -3.30 -24.59
N GLY A 51 -4.97 -2.69 -25.62
CA GLY A 51 -4.47 -1.49 -26.29
C GLY A 51 -3.23 -1.67 -27.16
N GLN A 52 -2.87 -2.91 -27.52
CA GLN A 52 -1.71 -3.21 -28.35
C GLN A 52 -1.86 -2.68 -29.78
N LEU A 53 -3.03 -2.83 -30.42
CA LEU A 53 -3.30 -2.33 -31.76
C LEU A 53 -3.24 -0.79 -31.78
N MET A 54 -3.83 -0.15 -30.76
CA MET A 54 -3.72 1.30 -30.59
C MET A 54 -2.28 1.78 -30.41
N ARG A 55 -1.45 1.00 -29.71
CA ARG A 55 -0.02 1.30 -29.56
C ARG A 55 0.72 1.17 -30.90
N TRP A 56 0.38 0.18 -31.72
CA TRP A 56 0.93 0.03 -33.06
C TRP A 56 0.51 1.20 -33.97
N MET A 57 -0.77 1.55 -34.00
CA MET A 57 -1.25 2.68 -34.80
C MET A 57 -0.54 4.00 -34.45
N ARG A 58 -0.27 4.24 -33.16
CA ARG A 58 0.52 5.39 -32.71
C ARG A 58 1.98 5.31 -33.14
N LYS A 59 2.64 4.15 -32.95
CA LYS A 59 4.05 3.97 -33.33
C LYS A 59 4.26 4.12 -34.85
N LEU A 60 3.30 3.66 -35.63
CA LEU A 60 3.37 3.62 -37.09
C LEU A 60 2.81 4.88 -37.78
N GLY A 61 2.42 5.90 -37.02
CA GLY A 61 1.99 7.18 -37.57
C GLY A 61 0.59 7.21 -38.19
N TYR A 62 -0.24 6.19 -37.98
CA TYR A 62 -1.65 6.19 -38.44
C TYR A 62 -2.55 7.14 -37.65
N VAL A 63 -2.10 7.59 -36.48
CA VAL A 63 -2.80 8.56 -35.64
C VAL A 63 -2.12 9.92 -35.79
N LYS A 64 -2.73 10.83 -36.57
CA LYS A 64 -2.20 12.18 -36.85
C LYS A 64 -2.15 13.07 -35.61
N GLU A 65 -3.14 12.94 -34.73
CA GLU A 65 -3.25 13.72 -33.50
C GLU A 65 -3.31 12.74 -32.34
N ILE A 66 -2.16 12.51 -31.70
CA ILE A 66 -2.18 11.89 -30.38
C ILE A 66 -2.75 12.96 -29.46
N THR A 67 -4.08 12.97 -29.31
CA THR A 67 -4.71 13.57 -28.16
C THR A 67 -4.28 12.72 -26.97
N HIS A 68 -3.06 12.97 -26.50
CA HIS A 68 -2.83 12.94 -25.08
C HIS A 68 -3.92 13.86 -24.57
N LYS A 69 -5.04 13.29 -24.09
CA LYS A 69 -5.92 14.01 -23.19
C LYS A 69 -4.91 14.49 -22.17
N LYS A 70 -4.51 15.77 -22.29
CA LYS A 70 -3.69 16.42 -21.30
C LYS A 70 -4.61 16.25 -20.11
N PHE A 71 -4.30 15.26 -19.28
CA PHE A 71 -4.84 15.29 -17.96
C PHE A 71 -4.41 16.68 -17.54
N ASN A 72 -5.38 17.56 -17.32
CA ASN A 72 -5.16 18.67 -16.44
C ASN A 72 -4.89 18.00 -15.09
N PHE A 73 -3.70 17.39 -14.97
CA PHE A 73 -2.94 17.40 -13.78
C PHE A 73 -2.77 18.90 -13.56
N VAL A 74 -3.80 19.51 -12.98
CA VAL A 74 -3.54 20.49 -11.95
C VAL A 74 -2.51 19.75 -11.14
N SER A 75 -1.25 20.13 -11.36
CA SER A 75 -0.21 19.87 -10.41
C SER A 75 -0.72 20.54 -9.15
N LYS A 76 -1.55 19.83 -8.40
CA LYS A 76 -1.24 19.59 -7.01
C LYS A 76 0.08 18.83 -7.06
N ASN A 77 1.13 19.55 -7.42
CA ASN A 77 2.43 19.35 -6.85
C ASN A 77 2.15 19.56 -5.36
N LYS A 78 1.64 18.52 -4.68
CA LYS A 78 2.22 18.20 -3.39
C LYS A 78 3.67 17.96 -3.75
N GLN A 79 4.46 19.03 -3.79
CA GLN A 79 5.89 18.92 -3.64
C GLN A 79 6.02 17.98 -2.45
N MET A 80 6.55 16.78 -2.67
CA MET A 80 7.04 16.02 -1.54
C MET A 80 8.11 16.93 -0.96
N LYS A 81 7.72 17.65 0.10
CA LYS A 81 8.63 18.44 0.89
C LYS A 81 9.77 17.49 1.21
N ASN A 82 10.95 17.77 0.67
CA ASN A 82 12.17 17.20 1.22
C ASN A 82 12.04 17.38 2.72
N ARG A 83 12.03 16.26 3.46
CA ARG A 83 11.89 16.26 4.91
C ARG A 83 13.12 16.93 5.49
N ASP A 84 13.12 18.24 5.46
CA ASP A 84 13.81 19.08 6.39
C ASP A 84 12.84 20.20 6.76
N THR A 85 12.36 20.07 8.00
CA THR A 85 11.86 21.13 8.86
C THR A 85 10.59 21.89 8.42
N GLY A 86 9.50 21.71 9.17
CA GLY A 86 8.45 22.75 9.31
C GLY A 86 7.04 22.43 8.79
N GLU A 87 6.49 21.24 9.05
CA GLU A 87 5.04 21.07 9.19
C GLU A 87 4.80 20.22 10.46
N PRO A 88 4.31 20.80 11.56
CA PRO A 88 4.27 20.13 12.87
C PRO A 88 3.24 18.99 12.97
N ASN A 89 2.19 18.97 12.15
CA ASN A 89 0.94 18.33 12.61
C ASN A 89 0.83 16.79 12.47
N GLU A 90 1.43 16.13 11.47
CA GLU A 90 1.27 14.68 11.29
C GLU A 90 2.32 13.86 12.06
N THR A 91 3.56 14.33 12.13
CA THR A 91 4.62 13.69 12.93
C THR A 91 4.36 13.86 14.42
N GLU A 92 3.93 15.05 14.86
CA GLU A 92 3.51 15.27 16.24
C GLU A 92 2.33 14.37 16.60
N SER A 93 1.37 14.16 15.69
CA SER A 93 0.25 13.25 15.95
C SER A 93 0.72 11.81 16.23
N PHE A 94 1.66 11.29 15.44
CA PHE A 94 2.20 9.96 15.64
C PHE A 94 3.08 9.86 16.90
N GLU A 95 3.93 10.85 17.16
CA GLU A 95 4.75 10.93 18.37
C GLU A 95 3.89 11.05 19.63
N ILE A 96 2.85 11.89 19.61
CA ILE A 96 1.87 12.02 20.69
C ILE A 96 1.16 10.69 20.95
N LEU A 97 0.79 9.94 19.91
CA LEU A 97 0.20 8.61 20.07
C LEU A 97 1.16 7.62 20.72
N GLN A 98 2.44 7.61 20.31
CA GLN A 98 3.46 6.76 20.94
C GLN A 98 3.71 7.13 22.40
N LEU A 99 3.82 8.43 22.70
CA LEU A 99 4.00 8.94 24.05
C LEU A 99 2.82 8.57 24.94
N ARG A 100 1.58 8.74 24.47
CA ARG A 100 0.37 8.33 25.20
C ARG A 100 0.36 6.84 25.51
N LYS A 101 0.77 6.00 24.55
CA LYS A 101 0.88 4.54 24.77
C LYS A 101 1.91 4.22 25.86
N ARG A 102 3.07 4.91 25.83
CA ARG A 102 4.11 4.71 26.84
C ARG A 102 3.67 5.16 28.23
N ILE A 103 2.98 6.29 28.34
CA ILE A 103 2.41 6.78 29.59
C ILE A 103 1.43 5.77 30.16
N ALA A 104 0.49 5.27 29.34
CA ALA A 104 -0.49 4.27 29.79
C ALA A 104 0.16 2.98 30.30
N GLU A 105 1.24 2.53 29.64
CA GLU A 105 2.01 1.36 30.08
C GLU A 105 2.72 1.62 31.42
N LEU A 106 3.34 2.79 31.58
CA LEU A 106 4.02 3.18 32.82
C LEU A 106 3.03 3.33 33.98
N GLU A 107 1.88 3.96 33.75
CA GLU A 107 0.81 4.09 34.75
C GLU A 107 0.29 2.72 35.21
N LYS A 108 0.19 1.75 34.29
CA LYS A 108 -0.19 0.37 34.64
C LYS A 108 0.87 -0.29 35.51
N GLN A 109 2.15 -0.19 35.15
CA GLN A 109 3.26 -0.74 35.95
C GLN A 109 3.31 -0.14 37.35
N LEU A 110 3.05 1.17 37.47
CA LEU A 110 3.01 1.88 38.74
C LEU A 110 1.88 1.35 39.63
N LYS A 111 0.65 1.24 39.10
CA LYS A 111 -0.49 0.65 39.82
C LYS A 111 -0.20 -0.78 40.27
N ASP A 112 0.37 -1.61 39.39
CA ASP A 112 0.73 -2.99 39.72
C ASP A 112 1.78 -3.06 40.84
N ALA A 113 2.75 -2.15 40.85
CA ALA A 113 3.77 -2.06 41.91
C ALA A 113 3.18 -1.60 43.25
N GLU A 114 2.29 -0.60 43.25
CA GLU A 114 1.59 -0.13 44.44
C GLU A 114 0.69 -1.22 45.03
N MET A 115 -0.10 -1.90 44.20
CA MET A 115 -0.93 -3.02 44.65
C MET A 115 -0.10 -4.14 45.26
N LYS A 116 1.04 -4.48 44.65
CA LYS A 116 1.99 -5.46 45.22
C LYS A 116 2.50 -4.99 46.58
N ALA A 117 2.92 -3.74 46.72
CA ALA A 117 3.42 -3.21 48.00
C ALA A 117 2.35 -3.26 49.09
N ILE A 118 1.11 -2.88 48.78
CA ILE A 118 -0.02 -2.96 49.71
C ILE A 118 -0.28 -4.43 50.09
N ALA A 119 -0.35 -5.33 49.13
CA ALA A 119 -0.58 -6.76 49.37
C ALA A 119 0.52 -7.39 50.23
N PHE A 120 1.78 -7.04 50.01
CA PHE A 120 2.88 -7.52 50.84
C PHE A 120 2.79 -6.95 52.26
N SER A 121 2.48 -5.67 52.43
CA SER A 121 2.30 -5.09 53.77
C SER A 121 1.16 -5.77 54.53
N THR A 122 0.01 -5.99 53.88
CA THR A 122 -1.15 -6.61 54.52
C THR A 122 -0.90 -8.08 54.84
N MET A 123 -0.23 -8.82 53.97
CA MET A 123 0.17 -10.21 54.23
C MET A 123 1.12 -10.32 55.42
N VAL A 124 2.08 -9.39 55.54
CA VAL A 124 2.95 -9.30 56.72
C VAL A 124 2.13 -9.01 57.98
N ASP A 125 1.19 -8.06 57.94
CA ASP A 125 0.33 -7.73 59.09
C ASP A 125 -0.53 -8.93 59.53
N ILE A 126 -1.04 -9.73 58.59
CA ILE A 126 -1.78 -10.96 58.89
C ILE A 126 -0.85 -12.00 59.53
N ALA A 127 0.34 -12.20 58.98
CA ALA A 127 1.30 -13.17 59.49
C ALA A 127 1.77 -12.82 60.92
N GLU A 128 2.03 -11.54 61.21
CA GLU A 128 2.39 -11.10 62.57
C GLU A 128 1.25 -11.35 63.56
N LYS A 129 -0.01 -11.13 63.15
CA LYS A 129 -1.20 -11.33 64.01
C LYS A 129 -1.51 -12.80 64.27
N GLU A 130 -1.48 -13.65 63.24
CA GLU A 130 -1.90 -15.05 63.33
C GLU A 130 -0.81 -15.96 63.89
N TYR A 131 0.46 -15.71 63.54
CA TYR A 131 1.59 -16.58 63.91
C TYR A 131 2.48 -15.98 65.01
N ASN A 132 2.23 -14.73 65.44
CA ASN A 132 2.98 -14.03 66.49
C ASN A 132 4.50 -13.94 66.23
N ILE A 133 4.89 -13.94 64.95
CA ILE A 133 6.28 -13.80 64.51
C ILE A 133 6.52 -12.32 64.20
N PRO A 134 7.47 -11.62 64.84
CA PRO A 134 7.78 -10.23 64.53
C PRO A 134 8.63 -10.13 63.25
N ILE A 135 8.06 -9.60 62.18
CA ILE A 135 8.71 -9.49 60.85
C ILE A 135 9.13 -8.04 60.57
N LYS A 136 8.33 -7.04 60.99
CA LYS A 136 8.63 -5.62 60.81
C LYS A 136 9.67 -5.12 61.82
N LYS A 137 10.52 -4.19 61.36
CA LYS A 137 11.56 -3.55 62.20
C LYS A 137 10.89 -2.71 63.31
N LYS A 138 11.30 -2.94 64.56
CA LYS A 138 10.83 -2.16 65.72
C LYS A 138 11.68 -0.89 65.89
N TYR A 139 11.04 0.29 65.87
CA TYR A 139 11.72 1.59 65.96
C TYR A 139 12.25 1.93 67.37
N ASN A 140 11.94 1.14 68.40
CA ASN A 140 12.28 1.44 69.79
C ASN A 140 13.58 0.77 70.29
N THR A 141 14.60 0.65 69.44
CA THR A 141 15.90 0.11 69.87
C THR A 141 16.84 1.25 70.22
N LYS A 142 17.13 1.44 71.52
CA LYS A 142 18.17 2.35 71.99
C LYS A 142 19.51 1.92 71.35
N PRO A 143 20.30 2.82 70.75
CA PRO A 143 21.61 2.47 70.24
C PRO A 143 22.47 1.93 71.39
N SER A 144 23.16 0.81 71.17
CA SER A 144 24.18 0.32 72.10
C SER A 144 25.26 1.40 72.21
N LYS A 145 25.63 1.74 73.45
CA LYS A 145 26.87 2.46 73.74
C LYS A 145 28.08 1.66 73.27
#